data_AF-A0A292PK07-F1
#
_entry.id   AF-A0A292PK07-F1
#
_cell.length_a   1.000
_cell.length_b   1.000
_cell.length_c   1.000
_cell.angle_alpha   90.00
_cell.angle_beta   90.00
_cell.angle_gamma   90.00
#
_symmetry.space_group_name_H-M   'P 1'
#
loop_
_entity.id
_entity.type
_entity.pdbx_description
1 polymer ?
#
loop_
_entity_poly.entity_id
_entity_poly.type
_entity_poly.pdbx_seq_one_letter_code
_entity_poly.pdbx_strand_id
1 'polypeptide(L)'
;NATCTFWRSVENVAVMRDFAWTVSQSTSARRMLIESTSKYISDIGDTSFWGSGGFIADTHYTSSRPNWGGQQQWYTRNAVFPSDDANSPVPTTPIIREKPFLFIDNDGEYKVFVPAWQKDRVGVSWSSTDMGKGKIQDLLNNWYVAKEGDTDVEINNALKNGKNIFFTPGHYTLNAPIQVNRKDAILLGAGIASVTLEPTEKNTWGCIYADDKDGIIIAGLLVDSFNSTTYQVRIGDEGANADHSGNPILVTDITCRVGGVQSKNIQIDASMQINSNNVVGDHFWLWRADHGSQRGGDLRWLRDRCKNGLIVSGDDVTLYALFTEHYQEYEVLWLGERGRTYFFQNEPPYDAPNQTSWSSQGGRVDGYAAFKVANTVKEHQSIGMGSYAVFTGTDGKVNKKNGFEAPNSPNVKLEKMCITRFAGPGNIQNVINGIG
;
A
#
# COMPACT_ATOMS: atom_id res chain seq x y z
N ASN A 1 8.76 -0.20 21.96
CA ASN A 1 7.70 0.37 21.11
C ASN A 1 8.20 0.43 19.67
N ALA A 2 7.55 -0.27 18.74
CA ALA A 2 7.88 -0.34 17.32
C ALA A 2 6.84 0.31 16.40
N THR A 3 5.84 1.02 16.94
CA THR A 3 4.74 1.64 16.18
C THR A 3 5.18 2.68 15.15
N CYS A 4 6.45 3.14 15.20
CA CYS A 4 7.03 4.08 14.24
C CYS A 4 8.22 3.50 13.44
N THR A 5 8.37 2.17 13.42
CA THR A 5 9.44 1.49 12.66
C THR A 5 8.98 1.24 11.23
N PHE A 6 8.96 2.33 10.44
CA PHE A 6 8.48 2.36 9.06
C PHE A 6 9.60 2.22 8.03
N TRP A 7 9.21 2.28 6.75
CA TRP A 7 10.03 2.55 5.57
C TRP A 7 11.32 1.73 5.55
N ARG A 8 11.19 0.42 5.34
CA ARG A 8 12.33 -0.47 5.12
C ARG A 8 11.89 -1.74 4.41
N SER A 9 12.79 -2.34 3.65
CA SER A 9 12.52 -3.59 2.97
C SER A 9 13.70 -4.53 3.05
N VAL A 10 13.41 -5.83 2.98
CA VAL A 10 14.40 -6.89 2.79
C VAL A 10 13.89 -7.83 1.71
N GLU A 11 14.76 -8.18 0.76
CA GLU A 11 14.36 -8.98 -0.39
C GLU A 11 15.49 -9.88 -0.89
N ASN A 12 15.13 -11.09 -1.36
CA ASN A 12 16.00 -12.00 -2.09
C ASN A 12 17.27 -12.42 -1.30
N VAL A 13 17.09 -12.84 -0.05
CA VAL A 13 18.17 -13.25 0.85
C VAL A 13 17.88 -14.59 1.53
N ALA A 14 18.94 -15.35 1.82
CA ALA A 14 18.91 -16.47 2.73
C ALA A 14 19.42 -16.03 4.12
N VAL A 15 18.64 -16.31 5.16
CA VAL A 15 18.95 -15.96 6.54
C VAL A 15 19.21 -17.25 7.32
N MET A 16 20.50 -17.51 7.58
CA MET A 16 20.99 -18.72 8.27
C MET A 16 21.07 -18.59 9.80
N ARG A 17 20.77 -17.40 10.33
CA ARG A 17 20.75 -17.08 11.77
C ARG A 17 19.41 -16.50 12.16
N ASP A 18 19.25 -16.13 13.42
CA ASP A 18 18.00 -15.57 13.92
C ASP A 18 17.55 -14.35 13.11
N PHE A 19 16.31 -14.41 12.62
CA PHE A 19 15.64 -13.32 11.93
C PHE A 19 14.60 -12.71 12.86
N ALA A 20 14.67 -11.40 13.08
CA ALA A 20 13.64 -10.62 13.77
C ALA A 20 13.26 -9.43 12.88
N TRP A 21 11.94 -9.23 12.68
CA TRP A 21 11.39 -8.21 11.80
C TRP A 21 10.39 -7.34 12.56
N THR A 22 10.91 -6.68 13.60
CA THR A 22 10.16 -5.83 14.51
C THR A 22 9.84 -4.50 13.84
N VAL A 23 8.71 -4.42 13.13
CA VAL A 23 8.35 -3.30 12.24
C VAL A 23 6.89 -2.86 12.39
N SER A 24 6.55 -1.74 11.74
CA SER A 24 5.19 -1.27 11.49
C SER A 24 4.92 -1.13 9.97
N GLN A 25 3.98 -0.27 9.55
CA GLN A 25 3.55 -0.12 8.15
C GLN A 25 4.68 0.33 7.19
N SER A 26 4.45 0.13 5.89
CA SER A 26 5.43 0.39 4.82
C SER A 26 6.76 -0.34 5.03
N THR A 27 6.64 -1.61 5.43
CA THR A 27 7.76 -2.52 5.54
C THR A 27 7.45 -3.82 4.84
N SER A 28 8.35 -4.24 3.95
CA SER A 28 8.17 -5.47 3.17
C SER A 28 9.34 -6.42 3.40
N ALA A 29 9.02 -7.68 3.70
CA ALA A 29 9.99 -8.77 3.66
C ALA A 29 9.55 -9.76 2.58
N ARG A 30 10.31 -9.85 1.51
CA ARG A 30 9.92 -10.59 0.30
C ARG A 30 10.98 -11.61 -0.06
N ARG A 31 10.57 -12.75 -0.61
CA ARG A 31 11.48 -13.66 -1.30
C ARG A 31 12.67 -14.12 -0.43
N MET A 32 12.38 -14.61 0.77
CA MET A 32 13.42 -15.01 1.73
C MET A 32 13.43 -16.51 1.98
N LEU A 33 14.63 -17.08 2.15
CA LEU A 33 14.82 -18.38 2.80
C LEU A 33 15.21 -18.15 4.25
N ILE A 34 14.45 -18.67 5.20
CA ILE A 34 14.74 -18.54 6.64
C ILE A 34 15.00 -19.94 7.20
N GLU A 35 16.27 -20.24 7.47
CA GLU A 35 16.71 -21.59 7.82
C GLU A 35 16.80 -21.86 9.33
N SER A 36 17.03 -20.83 10.15
CA SER A 36 17.19 -21.02 11.60
C SER A 36 15.87 -20.98 12.36
N THR A 37 15.92 -21.33 13.66
CA THR A 37 14.82 -21.17 14.63
C THR A 37 14.50 -19.70 14.89
N SER A 38 14.13 -18.94 13.86
CA SER A 38 13.53 -17.61 14.01
C SER A 38 12.25 -17.78 14.81
N LYS A 39 12.33 -17.43 16.09
CA LYS A 39 11.22 -17.56 17.03
C LYS A 39 10.22 -16.42 16.90
N TYR A 40 10.64 -15.26 16.39
CA TYR A 40 9.91 -14.02 16.56
C TYR A 40 9.96 -13.10 15.33
N ILE A 41 8.80 -12.75 14.79
CA ILE A 41 8.66 -11.55 13.96
C ILE A 41 8.85 -10.31 14.84
N SER A 42 8.32 -10.32 16.07
CA SER A 42 8.51 -9.25 17.05
C SER A 42 9.29 -9.72 18.27
N ASP A 43 10.38 -9.04 18.60
CA ASP A 43 11.07 -9.26 19.87
C ASP A 43 10.21 -8.71 21.02
N ILE A 44 9.56 -9.61 21.75
CA ILE A 44 8.63 -9.26 22.83
C ILE A 44 9.33 -9.11 24.20
N GLY A 45 10.57 -9.61 24.37
CA GLY A 45 11.26 -9.62 25.68
C GLY A 45 10.34 -10.00 26.86
N ASP A 46 10.58 -9.39 28.03
CA ASP A 46 9.71 -9.47 29.22
C ASP A 46 8.80 -8.23 29.40
N THR A 47 8.62 -7.41 28.35
CA THR A 47 7.94 -6.11 28.43
C THR A 47 6.75 -6.02 27.48
N SER A 48 5.84 -5.06 27.69
CA SER A 48 4.73 -4.80 26.76
C SER A 48 5.26 -4.28 25.41
N PHE A 49 5.39 -5.17 24.43
CA PHE A 49 5.78 -4.84 23.05
C PHE A 49 4.56 -4.42 22.21
N TRP A 50 4.66 -3.28 21.51
CA TRP A 50 3.66 -2.79 20.55
C TRP A 50 4.30 -2.62 19.17
N GLY A 51 3.75 -3.28 18.16
CA GLY A 51 4.06 -3.06 16.75
C GLY A 51 2.78 -3.02 15.92
N SER A 52 2.79 -2.29 14.81
CA SER A 52 1.65 -2.16 13.88
C SER A 52 2.06 -2.61 12.47
N GLY A 53 2.77 -3.73 12.40
CA GLY A 53 3.17 -4.33 11.14
C GLY A 53 1.97 -4.95 10.41
N GLY A 54 2.17 -5.60 9.28
CA GLY A 54 3.39 -5.72 8.50
C GLY A 54 3.14 -6.71 7.37
N PHE A 55 4.09 -6.81 6.44
CA PHE A 55 3.91 -7.59 5.23
C PHE A 55 5.06 -8.56 4.99
N ILE A 56 4.72 -9.83 4.77
CA ILE A 56 5.65 -10.88 4.32
C ILE A 56 5.08 -11.56 3.09
N ALA A 57 5.90 -11.73 2.05
CA ALA A 57 5.50 -12.49 0.88
C ALA A 57 6.62 -13.40 0.37
N ASP A 58 6.22 -14.44 -0.36
CA ASP A 58 7.13 -15.27 -1.16
C ASP A 58 8.28 -15.89 -0.35
N THR A 59 8.04 -16.24 0.92
CA THR A 59 9.08 -16.57 1.90
C THR A 59 8.94 -18.00 2.44
N HIS A 60 10.04 -18.72 2.56
CA HIS A 60 10.08 -20.09 3.06
C HIS A 60 10.80 -20.15 4.41
N TYR A 61 10.08 -20.56 5.44
CA TYR A 61 10.62 -20.91 6.76
C TYR A 61 10.83 -22.43 6.84
N THR A 62 12.05 -22.89 7.11
CA THR A 62 12.36 -24.32 7.05
C THR A 62 12.29 -25.04 8.40
N SER A 63 12.33 -24.31 9.53
CA SER A 63 12.52 -24.92 10.86
C SER A 63 11.42 -24.58 11.88
N SER A 64 11.06 -23.31 12.09
CA SER A 64 9.96 -22.91 12.97
C SER A 64 8.99 -21.92 12.32
N ARG A 65 7.68 -22.07 12.61
CA ARG A 65 6.70 -21.01 12.35
C ARG A 65 7.03 -19.82 13.27
N PRO A 66 7.18 -18.60 12.75
CA PRO A 66 7.55 -17.47 13.60
C PRO A 66 6.36 -17.05 14.47
N ASN A 67 6.63 -16.39 15.60
CA ASN A 67 5.61 -15.81 16.48
C ASN A 67 5.46 -14.31 16.19
N TRP A 68 4.22 -13.85 15.98
CA TRP A 68 3.91 -12.45 15.73
C TRP A 68 3.78 -11.61 17.00
N GLY A 69 3.64 -12.23 18.18
CA GLY A 69 3.72 -11.56 19.48
C GLY A 69 2.80 -10.35 19.60
N GLY A 70 3.31 -9.24 20.12
CA GLY A 70 2.56 -7.98 20.27
C GLY A 70 2.43 -7.12 19.00
N GLN A 71 2.46 -7.75 17.82
CA GLN A 71 2.00 -7.10 16.58
C GLN A 71 0.47 -7.01 16.60
N GLN A 72 -0.07 -5.82 16.30
CA GLN A 72 -1.52 -5.59 16.29
C GLN A 72 -2.22 -6.38 15.16
N GLN A 73 -1.58 -6.44 14.00
CA GLN A 73 -2.06 -7.18 12.83
C GLN A 73 -0.87 -7.62 11.97
N TRP A 74 -1.13 -8.45 10.96
CA TRP A 74 -0.13 -8.84 9.96
C TRP A 74 -0.78 -9.43 8.72
N TYR A 75 -0.14 -9.25 7.56
CA TYR A 75 -0.49 -9.98 6.35
C TYR A 75 0.67 -10.82 5.84
N THR A 76 0.39 -12.07 5.50
CA THR A 76 1.36 -12.97 4.86
C THR A 76 0.70 -13.72 3.73
N ARG A 77 1.36 -13.77 2.56
CA ARG A 77 0.91 -14.53 1.41
C ARG A 77 2.06 -15.31 0.77
N ASN A 78 1.73 -16.40 0.08
CA ASN A 78 2.71 -17.23 -0.64
C ASN A 78 3.92 -17.62 0.21
N ALA A 79 3.72 -17.82 1.52
CA ALA A 79 4.76 -18.24 2.43
C ALA A 79 4.60 -19.72 2.76
N VAL A 80 5.74 -20.40 2.97
CA VAL A 80 5.78 -21.79 3.42
C VAL A 80 6.30 -21.79 4.85
N PHE A 81 5.54 -22.40 5.76
CA PHE A 81 5.92 -22.60 7.15
C PHE A 81 6.18 -24.09 7.40
N PRO A 82 6.99 -24.44 8.41
CA PRO A 82 7.19 -25.83 8.81
C PRO A 82 5.93 -26.34 9.52
N SER A 83 5.47 -27.55 9.15
CA SER A 83 4.22 -28.25 9.55
C SER A 83 2.89 -27.60 9.10
N ASP A 84 1.85 -28.43 8.89
CA ASP A 84 0.53 -28.14 8.29
C ASP A 84 -0.38 -27.17 9.09
N ASP A 85 0.17 -26.31 9.96
CA ASP A 85 -0.57 -25.28 10.71
C ASP A 85 -0.99 -24.07 9.85
N ALA A 86 -1.29 -24.31 8.57
CA ALA A 86 -1.82 -23.30 7.68
C ALA A 86 -3.30 -23.02 8.00
N ASN A 87 -3.55 -22.32 9.12
CA ASN A 87 -4.81 -21.62 9.37
C ASN A 87 -4.90 -20.36 8.50
N SER A 88 -4.87 -20.53 7.18
CA SER A 88 -5.22 -19.45 6.26
C SER A 88 -6.70 -19.52 5.94
N PRO A 89 -7.51 -18.50 6.25
CA PRO A 89 -8.89 -18.44 5.80
C PRO A 89 -9.00 -18.26 4.27
N VAL A 90 -7.87 -17.98 3.60
CA VAL A 90 -7.76 -17.81 2.15
C VAL A 90 -6.81 -18.90 1.61
N PRO A 91 -7.31 -19.89 0.85
CA PRO A 91 -6.51 -21.07 0.48
C PRO A 91 -5.44 -20.78 -0.58
N THR A 92 -5.67 -19.79 -1.44
CA THR A 92 -4.79 -19.44 -2.55
C THR A 92 -4.75 -17.91 -2.75
N THR A 93 -3.66 -17.40 -3.30
CA THR A 93 -3.59 -16.01 -3.81
C THR A 93 -4.12 -16.01 -5.25
N PRO A 94 -5.34 -15.50 -5.54
CA PRO A 94 -6.03 -15.82 -6.81
C PRO A 94 -5.33 -15.33 -8.07
N ILE A 95 -4.70 -14.16 -8.00
CA ILE A 95 -3.86 -13.62 -9.07
C ILE A 95 -2.74 -12.79 -8.48
N ILE A 96 -1.51 -13.08 -8.87
CA ILE A 96 -0.33 -12.35 -8.41
C ILE A 96 0.83 -12.54 -9.37
N ARG A 97 1.70 -11.55 -9.42
CA ARG A 97 3.09 -11.71 -9.84
C ARG A 97 3.94 -11.09 -8.73
N GLU A 98 5.07 -11.71 -8.45
CA GLU A 98 5.98 -11.12 -7.45
C GLU A 98 6.64 -9.85 -8.00
N LYS A 99 7.07 -8.99 -7.08
CA LYS A 99 7.72 -7.70 -7.40
C LYS A 99 8.98 -7.95 -8.25
N PRO A 100 9.24 -7.16 -9.31
CA PRO A 100 10.53 -7.18 -9.99
C PRO A 100 11.68 -6.82 -9.03
N PHE A 101 12.84 -7.42 -9.25
CA PHE A 101 14.02 -7.17 -8.42
C PHE A 101 15.32 -7.23 -9.22
N LEU A 102 16.29 -6.47 -8.73
CA LEU A 102 17.65 -6.42 -9.27
C LEU A 102 18.46 -7.63 -8.79
N PHE A 103 19.30 -8.19 -9.64
CA PHE A 103 20.28 -9.21 -9.28
C PHE A 103 21.53 -9.08 -10.16
N ILE A 104 22.60 -9.77 -9.77
CA ILE A 104 23.81 -9.93 -10.58
C ILE A 104 23.74 -11.33 -11.20
N ASP A 105 23.79 -11.42 -12.52
CA ASP A 105 23.72 -12.70 -13.22
C ASP A 105 25.11 -13.37 -13.35
N ASN A 106 25.16 -14.58 -13.90
CA ASN A 106 26.40 -15.37 -14.04
C ASN A 106 27.48 -14.69 -14.91
N ASP A 107 27.11 -13.70 -15.73
CA ASP A 107 28.04 -12.88 -16.51
C ASP A 107 28.64 -11.71 -15.71
N GLY A 108 28.22 -11.52 -14.45
CA GLY A 108 28.70 -10.45 -13.58
C GLY A 108 27.96 -9.12 -13.77
N GLU A 109 26.96 -9.07 -14.65
CA GLU A 109 26.23 -7.84 -14.98
C GLU A 109 24.93 -7.70 -14.19
N TYR A 110 24.53 -6.44 -13.96
CA TYR A 110 23.25 -6.12 -13.34
C TYR A 110 22.08 -6.42 -14.28
N LYS A 111 21.12 -7.19 -13.78
CA LYS A 111 19.88 -7.53 -14.48
C LYS A 111 18.68 -7.37 -13.58
N VAL A 112 17.52 -7.21 -14.17
CA VAL A 112 16.24 -7.21 -13.46
C VAL A 112 15.48 -8.47 -13.82
N PHE A 113 15.10 -9.24 -12.81
CA PHE A 113 14.15 -10.33 -12.99
C PHE A 113 12.73 -9.79 -12.84
N VAL A 114 11.88 -10.12 -13.81
CA VAL A 114 10.50 -9.68 -13.91
C VAL A 114 9.61 -10.92 -13.80
N PRO A 115 9.11 -11.27 -12.59
CA PRO A 115 8.31 -12.47 -12.38
C PRO A 115 7.05 -12.50 -13.24
N ALA A 116 6.65 -13.69 -13.68
CA ALA A 116 5.45 -13.91 -14.48
C ALA A 116 4.18 -13.89 -13.62
N TRP A 117 3.05 -13.57 -14.25
CA TRP A 117 1.72 -13.73 -13.65
C TRP A 117 1.43 -15.19 -13.31
N GLN A 118 0.81 -15.40 -12.17
CA GLN A 118 0.35 -16.69 -11.68
C GLN A 118 -1.05 -16.54 -11.09
N LYS A 119 -1.80 -17.64 -11.16
CA LYS A 119 -3.16 -17.73 -10.61
C LYS A 119 -3.20 -18.80 -9.53
N ASP A 120 -4.12 -18.62 -8.58
CA ASP A 120 -4.39 -19.55 -7.49
C ASP A 120 -3.12 -20.02 -6.78
N ARG A 121 -2.25 -19.05 -6.46
CA ARG A 121 -0.90 -19.34 -6.00
C ARG A 121 -0.88 -19.82 -4.56
N VAL A 122 -0.09 -20.85 -4.32
CA VAL A 122 0.29 -21.35 -3.00
C VAL A 122 1.82 -21.46 -2.94
N GLY A 123 2.40 -21.14 -1.78
CA GLY A 123 3.83 -21.23 -1.51
C GLY A 123 4.73 -20.32 -2.37
N VAL A 124 6.04 -20.52 -2.22
CA VAL A 124 7.09 -19.65 -2.78
C VAL A 124 7.32 -19.84 -4.27
N SER A 125 7.62 -18.75 -4.99
CA SER A 125 7.84 -18.66 -6.44
C SER A 125 9.15 -19.18 -6.96
N TRP A 126 10.04 -19.58 -6.06
CA TRP A 126 11.43 -19.91 -6.31
C TRP A 126 11.87 -21.14 -5.53
N SER A 127 13.05 -21.64 -5.87
CA SER A 127 13.79 -22.61 -5.07
C SER A 127 15.25 -22.14 -4.95
N SER A 128 16.07 -22.82 -4.16
CA SER A 128 17.50 -22.52 -4.04
C SER A 128 18.28 -22.61 -5.36
N THR A 129 17.70 -23.24 -6.40
CA THR A 129 18.33 -23.44 -7.71
C THR A 129 17.53 -22.84 -8.88
N ASP A 130 16.36 -22.25 -8.60
CA ASP A 130 15.47 -21.70 -9.64
C ASP A 130 14.86 -20.38 -9.18
N MET A 131 15.06 -19.33 -9.98
CA MET A 131 14.50 -18.00 -9.72
C MET A 131 12.99 -17.95 -9.93
N GLY A 132 12.41 -18.96 -10.56
CA GLY A 132 10.99 -19.06 -10.86
C GLY A 132 10.65 -18.61 -12.27
N LYS A 133 9.36 -18.61 -12.59
CA LYS A 133 8.86 -18.20 -13.91
C LYS A 133 8.93 -16.68 -14.05
N GLY A 134 9.60 -16.19 -15.08
CA GLY A 134 9.71 -14.76 -15.35
C GLY A 134 10.57 -14.46 -16.57
N LYS A 135 10.89 -13.18 -16.76
CA LYS A 135 11.79 -12.70 -17.81
C LYS A 135 12.97 -11.98 -17.16
N ILE A 136 14.17 -12.18 -17.72
CA ILE A 136 15.37 -11.44 -17.34
C ILE A 136 15.52 -10.27 -18.31
N GLN A 137 15.79 -9.08 -17.79
CA GLN A 137 16.08 -7.89 -18.57
C GLN A 137 17.45 -7.34 -18.16
N ASP A 138 18.31 -7.10 -19.15
CA ASP A 138 19.58 -6.41 -18.94
C ASP A 138 19.34 -4.96 -18.52
N LEU A 139 19.97 -4.52 -17.42
CA LEU A 139 19.74 -3.20 -16.84
C LEU A 139 20.16 -2.08 -17.81
N LEU A 140 21.36 -2.15 -18.38
CA LEU A 140 21.90 -1.06 -19.20
C LEU A 140 21.22 -0.98 -20.58
N ASN A 141 20.74 -2.11 -21.10
CA ASN A 141 20.09 -2.19 -22.40
C ASN A 141 18.59 -1.88 -22.36
N ASN A 142 17.88 -2.28 -21.31
CA ASN A 142 16.41 -2.13 -21.26
C ASN A 142 15.95 -1.00 -20.33
N TRP A 143 16.81 -0.49 -19.47
CA TRP A 143 16.44 0.49 -18.44
C TRP A 143 17.21 1.79 -18.59
N TYR A 144 16.61 2.83 -18.03
CA TYR A 144 17.26 4.07 -17.65
C TYR A 144 17.45 4.06 -16.14
N VAL A 145 18.71 4.14 -15.71
CA VAL A 145 19.08 4.16 -14.29
C VAL A 145 19.01 5.60 -13.81
N ALA A 146 17.86 5.97 -13.26
CA ALA A 146 17.60 7.31 -12.76
C ALA A 146 18.36 7.58 -11.44
N LYS A 147 18.88 8.79 -11.31
CA LYS A 147 19.61 9.29 -10.15
C LYS A 147 18.98 10.56 -9.61
N GLU A 148 19.21 10.82 -8.33
CA GLU A 148 18.86 12.11 -7.73
C GLU A 148 19.41 13.27 -8.57
N GLY A 149 18.53 14.20 -8.93
CA GLY A 149 18.81 15.31 -9.86
C GLY A 149 18.23 15.13 -11.26
N ASP A 150 17.93 13.90 -11.69
CA ASP A 150 17.22 13.68 -12.97
C ASP A 150 15.82 14.30 -12.94
N THR A 151 15.45 14.93 -14.04
CA THR A 151 14.19 15.67 -14.18
C THR A 151 13.04 14.78 -14.67
N ASP A 152 11.81 15.23 -14.45
CA ASP A 152 10.61 14.61 -15.04
C ASP A 152 10.70 14.52 -16.57
N VAL A 153 11.34 15.49 -17.23
CA VAL A 153 11.57 15.50 -18.68
C VAL A 153 12.49 14.36 -19.12
N GLU A 154 13.60 14.15 -18.43
CA GLU A 154 14.56 13.07 -18.75
C GLU A 154 13.94 11.69 -18.55
N ILE A 155 13.28 11.48 -17.41
CA ILE A 155 12.59 10.23 -17.08
C ILE A 155 11.48 9.93 -18.10
N ASN A 156 10.65 10.93 -18.42
CA ASN A 156 9.56 10.76 -19.40
C ASN A 156 10.09 10.52 -20.81
N ASN A 157 11.20 11.15 -21.21
CA ASN A 157 11.85 10.88 -22.48
C ASN A 157 12.41 9.45 -22.55
N ALA A 158 12.98 8.93 -21.46
CA ALA A 158 13.44 7.56 -21.39
C ALA A 158 12.28 6.55 -21.56
N LEU A 159 11.16 6.75 -20.86
CA LEU A 159 9.93 5.95 -21.02
C LEU A 159 9.43 5.99 -22.46
N LYS A 160 9.34 7.18 -23.05
CA LYS A 160 8.92 7.38 -24.44
C LYS A 160 9.84 6.68 -25.45
N ASN A 161 11.13 6.63 -25.17
CA ASN A 161 12.13 5.92 -25.97
C ASN A 161 12.18 4.40 -25.70
N GLY A 162 11.20 3.88 -24.94
CA GLY A 162 11.02 2.44 -24.73
C GLY A 162 11.81 1.86 -23.55
N LYS A 163 12.52 2.69 -22.77
CA LYS A 163 13.22 2.22 -21.56
C LYS A 163 12.24 2.03 -20.41
N ASN A 164 12.53 1.08 -19.54
CA ASN A 164 11.99 1.04 -18.19
C ASN A 164 12.81 1.97 -17.28
N ILE A 165 12.30 2.32 -16.10
CA ILE A 165 13.01 3.22 -15.17
C ILE A 165 13.38 2.47 -13.90
N PHE A 166 14.67 2.47 -13.59
CA PHE A 166 15.19 1.99 -12.32
C PHE A 166 15.67 3.19 -11.51
N PHE A 167 14.98 3.49 -10.41
CA PHE A 167 15.35 4.59 -9.52
C PHE A 167 16.35 4.11 -8.48
N THR A 168 17.54 4.71 -8.50
CA THR A 168 18.50 4.56 -7.41
C THR A 168 18.04 5.31 -6.15
N PRO A 169 18.55 4.96 -4.95
CA PRO A 169 18.21 5.70 -3.74
C PRO A 169 18.44 7.21 -3.87
N GLY A 170 17.45 8.02 -3.52
CA GLY A 170 17.49 9.48 -3.59
C GLY A 170 16.11 10.13 -3.55
N HIS A 171 16.13 11.46 -3.52
CA HIS A 171 14.94 12.32 -3.62
C HIS A 171 14.81 12.89 -5.03
N TYR A 172 13.64 12.72 -5.66
CA TYR A 172 13.39 13.11 -7.05
C TYR A 172 12.34 14.20 -7.09
N THR A 173 12.78 15.42 -7.35
CA THR A 173 11.95 16.60 -7.44
C THR A 173 11.36 16.75 -8.86
N LEU A 174 10.03 16.78 -8.98
CA LEU A 174 9.31 16.66 -10.25
C LEU A 174 8.45 17.91 -10.53
N ASN A 175 8.64 18.54 -11.70
CA ASN A 175 7.79 19.66 -12.15
C ASN A 175 6.51 19.20 -12.87
N ALA A 176 6.42 17.93 -13.24
CA ALA A 176 5.26 17.29 -13.82
C ALA A 176 5.26 15.79 -13.43
N PRO A 177 4.11 15.08 -13.55
CA PRO A 177 4.08 13.65 -13.28
C PRO A 177 5.01 12.86 -14.21
N ILE A 178 5.54 11.75 -13.71
CA ILE A 178 6.12 10.70 -14.55
C ILE A 178 4.97 10.01 -15.28
N GLN A 179 5.02 10.04 -16.61
CA GLN A 179 3.99 9.59 -17.54
C GLN A 179 4.30 8.17 -18.03
N VAL A 180 3.67 7.16 -17.45
CA VAL A 180 3.85 5.74 -17.80
C VAL A 180 2.84 5.37 -18.89
N ASN A 181 3.21 5.60 -20.16
CA ASN A 181 2.28 5.61 -21.29
C ASN A 181 2.44 4.44 -22.29
N ARG A 182 3.25 3.43 -21.94
CA ARG A 182 3.55 2.28 -22.81
C ARG A 182 3.15 0.97 -22.14
N LYS A 183 2.64 0.03 -22.93
CA LYS A 183 2.44 -1.37 -22.50
C LYS A 183 3.74 -1.95 -21.94
N ASP A 184 3.63 -2.71 -20.86
CA ASP A 184 4.74 -3.36 -20.17
C ASP A 184 5.85 -2.38 -19.69
N ALA A 185 5.55 -1.09 -19.54
CA ALA A 185 6.48 -0.14 -18.94
C ALA A 185 6.64 -0.42 -17.44
N ILE A 186 7.86 -0.30 -16.94
CA ILE A 186 8.17 -0.58 -15.53
C ILE A 186 8.83 0.63 -14.87
N LEU A 187 8.29 1.02 -13.73
CA LEU A 187 8.97 1.86 -12.73
C LEU A 187 9.36 0.97 -11.55
N LEU A 188 10.66 0.89 -11.26
CA LEU A 188 11.19 0.11 -10.15
C LEU A 188 12.11 0.97 -9.29
N GLY A 189 11.76 1.18 -8.03
CA GLY A 189 12.67 1.73 -7.03
C GLY A 189 13.56 0.65 -6.44
N ALA A 190 14.76 1.05 -5.99
CA ALA A 190 15.67 0.19 -5.23
C ALA A 190 15.10 -0.25 -3.85
N GLY A 191 13.92 0.27 -3.45
CA GLY A 191 13.18 -0.07 -2.24
C GLY A 191 12.31 1.10 -1.77
N ILE A 192 11.20 0.81 -1.07
CA ILE A 192 10.16 1.79 -0.68
C ILE A 192 10.73 3.03 0.01
N ALA A 193 11.75 2.85 0.87
CA ALA A 193 12.33 3.92 1.68
C ALA A 193 13.47 4.67 1.01
N SER A 194 14.01 4.10 -0.07
CA SER A 194 15.20 4.63 -0.70
C SER A 194 14.86 5.65 -1.77
N VAL A 195 13.67 5.59 -2.36
CA VAL A 195 13.27 6.45 -3.49
C VAL A 195 12.05 7.25 -3.10
N THR A 196 12.22 8.57 -2.99
CA THR A 196 11.13 9.50 -2.70
C THR A 196 10.86 10.39 -3.90
N LEU A 197 9.62 10.40 -4.39
CA LEU A 197 9.17 11.30 -5.45
C LEU A 197 8.45 12.50 -4.83
N GLU A 198 8.82 13.72 -5.25
CA GLU A 198 8.38 14.96 -4.62
C GLU A 198 7.89 15.96 -5.67
N PRO A 199 6.62 16.41 -5.61
CA PRO A 199 6.13 17.43 -6.53
C PRO A 199 6.69 18.80 -6.16
N THR A 200 7.15 19.58 -7.15
CA THR A 200 7.41 21.02 -6.95
C THR A 200 6.12 21.81 -6.91
N GLU A 201 6.21 23.11 -6.61
CA GLU A 201 5.10 24.06 -6.71
C GLU A 201 4.52 24.18 -8.13
N LYS A 202 5.27 23.79 -9.17
CA LYS A 202 4.81 23.81 -10.56
C LYS A 202 3.95 22.59 -10.91
N ASN A 203 4.09 21.51 -10.15
CA ASN A 203 3.33 20.28 -10.37
C ASN A 203 2.07 20.29 -9.52
N THR A 204 0.92 20.55 -10.13
CA THR A 204 -0.38 20.54 -9.46
C THR A 204 -1.17 19.24 -9.70
N TRP A 205 -0.62 18.28 -10.46
CA TRP A 205 -1.31 17.04 -10.80
C TRP A 205 -0.94 15.89 -9.88
N GLY A 206 0.34 15.50 -9.83
CA GLY A 206 0.82 14.35 -9.05
C GLY A 206 2.19 13.85 -9.50
N CYS A 207 2.75 12.86 -8.81
CA CYS A 207 4.10 12.35 -9.13
C CYS A 207 4.09 11.23 -10.17
N ILE A 208 3.07 10.36 -10.13
CA ILE A 208 2.96 9.23 -11.06
C ILE A 208 1.59 9.25 -11.72
N TYR A 209 1.60 9.19 -13.04
CA TYR A 209 0.42 8.94 -13.85
C TYR A 209 0.70 7.82 -14.84
N ALA A 210 -0.08 6.74 -14.76
CA ALA A 210 -0.02 5.63 -15.69
C ALA A 210 -1.26 5.63 -16.60
N ASP A 211 -1.04 5.46 -17.90
CA ASP A 211 -2.14 5.30 -18.86
C ASP A 211 -2.85 3.96 -18.68
N ASP A 212 -4.07 3.86 -19.21
CA ASP A 212 -4.90 2.64 -19.26
C ASP A 212 -4.31 1.62 -20.27
N LYS A 213 -3.17 1.00 -19.90
CA LYS A 213 -2.38 0.09 -20.75
C LYS A 213 -1.98 -1.18 -20.01
N ASP A 214 -2.02 -2.29 -20.74
CA ASP A 214 -1.61 -3.61 -20.26
C ASP A 214 -0.19 -3.64 -19.65
N GLY A 215 -0.04 -4.46 -18.61
CA GLY A 215 1.27 -4.94 -18.14
C GLY A 215 2.15 -3.92 -17.45
N ILE A 216 1.68 -2.68 -17.23
CA ILE A 216 2.43 -1.68 -16.47
C ILE A 216 2.78 -2.22 -15.08
N ILE A 217 4.00 -1.94 -14.62
CA ILE A 217 4.45 -2.27 -13.27
C ILE A 217 4.99 -1.02 -12.59
N ILE A 218 4.52 -0.74 -11.37
CA ILE A 218 5.01 0.35 -10.53
C ILE A 218 5.36 -0.24 -9.16
N ALA A 219 6.63 -0.19 -8.78
CA ALA A 219 7.14 -0.96 -7.65
C ALA A 219 8.14 -0.20 -6.79
N GLY A 220 7.96 -0.23 -5.47
CA GLY A 220 8.99 0.12 -4.49
C GLY A 220 9.30 1.62 -4.40
N LEU A 221 8.26 2.47 -4.33
CA LEU A 221 8.39 3.92 -4.35
C LEU A 221 7.63 4.55 -3.16
N LEU A 222 8.24 5.56 -2.55
CA LEU A 222 7.54 6.52 -1.69
C LEU A 222 7.22 7.76 -2.51
N VAL A 223 5.98 8.23 -2.39
CA VAL A 223 5.50 9.47 -2.99
C VAL A 223 5.12 10.41 -1.87
N ASP A 224 5.78 11.56 -1.80
CA ASP A 224 5.59 12.54 -0.73
C ASP A 224 4.79 13.75 -1.22
N SER A 225 4.26 14.54 -0.29
CA SER A 225 3.35 15.66 -0.58
C SER A 225 3.98 17.01 -0.20
N PHE A 226 5.11 17.38 -0.79
CA PHE A 226 5.71 18.70 -0.50
C PHE A 226 4.85 19.87 -0.97
N ASN A 227 4.00 19.65 -1.97
CA ASN A 227 3.11 20.64 -2.56
C ASN A 227 1.73 20.04 -2.83
N SER A 228 0.72 20.90 -2.98
CA SER A 228 -0.65 20.51 -3.31
C SER A 228 -0.74 19.91 -4.71
N THR A 229 -1.41 18.77 -4.84
CA THR A 229 -1.64 18.06 -6.10
C THR A 229 -3.06 17.49 -6.15
N THR A 230 -3.57 17.13 -7.33
CA THR A 230 -4.84 16.40 -7.43
C THR A 230 -4.70 14.98 -6.87
N TYR A 231 -3.63 14.28 -7.24
CA TYR A 231 -3.30 12.94 -6.74
C TYR A 231 -1.81 12.80 -6.44
N GLN A 232 -1.39 11.75 -5.72
CA GLN A 232 0.02 11.37 -5.67
C GLN A 232 0.33 10.31 -6.74
N VAL A 233 -0.55 9.31 -6.86
CA VAL A 233 -0.48 8.25 -7.88
C VAL A 233 -1.85 8.07 -8.55
N ARG A 234 -1.89 8.03 -9.88
CA ARG A 234 -3.10 7.72 -10.66
C ARG A 234 -2.83 6.64 -11.71
N ILE A 235 -3.67 5.60 -11.73
CA ILE A 235 -3.63 4.49 -12.70
C ILE A 235 -4.89 4.55 -13.55
N GLY A 236 -4.73 4.93 -14.82
CA GLY A 236 -5.83 5.20 -15.74
C GLY A 236 -6.49 6.56 -15.49
N ASP A 237 -7.02 7.16 -16.55
CA ASP A 237 -7.91 8.32 -16.45
C ASP A 237 -9.25 7.95 -15.82
N GLU A 238 -9.97 8.94 -15.28
CA GLU A 238 -11.36 8.72 -14.84
C GLU A 238 -12.21 8.25 -16.03
N GLY A 239 -13.00 7.19 -15.83
CA GLY A 239 -13.77 6.56 -16.92
C GLY A 239 -12.97 5.59 -17.79
N ALA A 240 -11.72 5.27 -17.41
CA ALA A 240 -11.00 4.12 -17.95
C ALA A 240 -11.86 2.86 -17.93
N ASN A 241 -11.82 2.09 -19.02
CA ASN A 241 -12.70 0.96 -19.21
C ASN A 241 -12.08 -0.18 -20.05
N ALA A 242 -10.77 -0.11 -20.35
CA ALA A 242 -10.10 -1.21 -21.02
C ALA A 242 -10.09 -2.47 -20.13
N ASP A 243 -10.18 -3.64 -20.75
CA ASP A 243 -9.99 -4.91 -20.07
C ASP A 243 -8.50 -5.29 -20.11
N HIS A 244 -7.90 -5.45 -18.93
CA HIS A 244 -6.50 -5.82 -18.75
C HIS A 244 -6.33 -7.25 -18.20
N SER A 245 -7.41 -8.06 -18.16
CA SER A 245 -7.39 -9.41 -17.57
C SER A 245 -6.35 -10.37 -18.18
N GLY A 246 -5.97 -10.17 -19.45
CA GLY A 246 -4.93 -10.94 -20.13
C GLY A 246 -3.49 -10.56 -19.76
N ASN A 247 -3.25 -9.31 -19.37
CA ASN A 247 -1.97 -8.82 -18.88
C ASN A 247 -2.20 -7.65 -17.91
N PRO A 248 -2.54 -7.97 -16.65
CA PRO A 248 -2.91 -6.97 -15.65
C PRO A 248 -1.82 -5.95 -15.34
N ILE A 249 -2.21 -4.84 -14.71
CA ILE A 249 -1.29 -3.83 -14.18
C ILE A 249 -0.91 -4.23 -12.75
N LEU A 250 0.39 -4.19 -12.40
CA LEU A 250 0.87 -4.41 -11.04
C LEU A 250 1.28 -3.08 -10.40
N VAL A 251 0.75 -2.82 -9.21
CA VAL A 251 1.23 -1.73 -8.35
C VAL A 251 1.60 -2.36 -7.00
N THR A 252 2.84 -2.23 -6.56
CA THR A 252 3.30 -2.96 -5.36
C THR A 252 4.32 -2.16 -4.58
N ASP A 253 4.32 -2.32 -3.26
CA ASP A 253 5.29 -1.63 -2.40
C ASP A 253 5.26 -0.11 -2.63
N ILE A 254 4.06 0.48 -2.62
CA ILE A 254 3.86 1.92 -2.79
C ILE A 254 3.48 2.55 -1.47
N THR A 255 4.17 3.64 -1.12
CA THR A 255 3.83 4.48 0.02
C THR A 255 3.46 5.88 -0.44
N CYS A 256 2.33 6.38 0.02
CA CYS A 256 1.94 7.77 -0.15
C CYS A 256 1.98 8.44 1.21
N ARG A 257 2.81 9.47 1.37
CA ARG A 257 2.86 10.28 2.60
C ARG A 257 2.21 11.63 2.33
N VAL A 258 1.27 12.02 3.18
CA VAL A 258 0.69 13.37 3.20
C VAL A 258 1.13 14.12 4.47
N GLY A 259 2.06 15.05 4.34
CA GLY A 259 2.54 15.90 5.43
C GLY A 259 3.60 15.26 6.34
N GLY A 260 3.67 15.72 7.58
CA GLY A 260 4.57 15.19 8.62
C GLY A 260 6.00 15.76 8.61
N VAL A 261 6.59 16.06 7.45
CA VAL A 261 7.98 16.57 7.38
C VAL A 261 8.09 18.07 7.17
N GLN A 262 7.01 18.71 6.70
CA GLN A 262 7.03 20.08 6.16
C GLN A 262 6.01 20.99 6.89
N SER A 263 6.23 22.31 6.85
CA SER A 263 5.41 23.31 7.58
C SER A 263 4.39 24.08 6.72
N LYS A 264 4.47 23.96 5.39
CA LYS A 264 3.57 24.57 4.42
C LYS A 264 2.20 23.88 4.45
N ASN A 265 1.15 24.65 4.18
CA ASN A 265 -0.18 24.10 3.99
C ASN A 265 -0.27 23.46 2.60
N ILE A 266 -0.70 22.21 2.56
CA ILE A 266 -0.90 21.42 1.34
C ILE A 266 -2.34 20.92 1.27
N GLN A 267 -2.76 20.57 0.08
CA GLN A 267 -4.02 19.90 -0.17
C GLN A 267 -3.86 18.88 -1.29
N ILE A 268 -4.23 17.64 -1.00
CA ILE A 268 -4.27 16.53 -1.96
C ILE A 268 -5.73 16.06 -2.07
N ASP A 269 -6.29 15.87 -3.26
CA ASP A 269 -7.66 15.33 -3.33
C ASP A 269 -7.67 13.84 -2.96
N ALA A 270 -6.80 13.02 -3.56
CA ALA A 270 -6.61 11.63 -3.15
C ALA A 270 -5.14 11.20 -3.21
N SER A 271 -4.64 10.42 -2.24
CA SER A 271 -3.27 9.89 -2.37
C SER A 271 -3.15 8.95 -3.58
N MET A 272 -4.10 8.04 -3.77
CA MET A 272 -4.11 7.11 -4.89
C MET A 272 -5.48 7.01 -5.57
N GLN A 273 -5.48 7.02 -6.90
CA GLN A 273 -6.63 6.71 -7.74
C GLN A 273 -6.32 5.50 -8.63
N ILE A 274 -7.18 4.48 -8.55
CA ILE A 274 -7.12 3.29 -9.40
C ILE A 274 -8.38 3.26 -10.26
N ASN A 275 -8.24 3.69 -11.51
CA ASN A 275 -9.34 3.78 -12.48
C ASN A 275 -9.30 2.66 -13.52
N SER A 276 -8.10 2.19 -13.89
CA SER A 276 -7.95 1.04 -14.78
C SER A 276 -8.53 -0.24 -14.18
N ASN A 277 -9.16 -1.06 -15.02
CA ASN A 277 -9.65 -2.37 -14.62
C ASN A 277 -8.50 -3.35 -14.38
N ASN A 278 -8.77 -4.43 -13.64
CA ASN A 278 -7.85 -5.53 -13.40
C ASN A 278 -6.49 -5.10 -12.80
N VAL A 279 -6.41 -3.98 -12.09
CA VAL A 279 -5.20 -3.62 -11.35
C VAL A 279 -5.01 -4.60 -10.19
N VAL A 280 -3.81 -5.14 -10.05
CA VAL A 280 -3.40 -5.91 -8.89
C VAL A 280 -2.49 -5.05 -8.01
N GLY A 281 -3.00 -4.67 -6.85
CA GLY A 281 -2.25 -3.98 -5.81
C GLY A 281 -1.68 -4.96 -4.80
N ASP A 282 -0.41 -4.82 -4.44
CA ASP A 282 0.23 -5.70 -3.45
C ASP A 282 1.13 -4.91 -2.51
N HIS A 283 0.65 -4.70 -1.29
CA HIS A 283 1.26 -3.93 -0.21
C HIS A 283 1.32 -2.42 -0.49
N PHE A 284 0.36 -1.69 0.07
CA PHE A 284 0.30 -0.22 0.06
C PHE A 284 0.30 0.33 1.47
N TRP A 285 0.93 1.48 1.65
CA TRP A 285 0.65 2.34 2.80
C TRP A 285 0.32 3.75 2.34
N LEU A 286 -0.93 4.14 2.54
CA LEU A 286 -1.42 5.48 2.23
C LEU A 286 -1.63 6.18 3.57
N TRP A 287 -0.81 7.17 3.87
CA TRP A 287 -0.71 7.72 5.22
C TRP A 287 -0.78 9.24 5.19
N ARG A 288 -1.87 9.79 5.69
CA ARG A 288 -1.92 11.20 6.11
C ARG A 288 -1.26 11.31 7.48
N ALA A 289 -0.18 12.08 7.58
CA ALA A 289 0.67 12.03 8.74
C ALA A 289 -0.07 12.34 10.06
N ASP A 290 -0.02 11.44 11.04
CA ASP A 290 -0.56 11.68 12.39
C ASP A 290 0.49 12.25 13.37
N HIS A 291 1.75 12.28 12.94
CA HIS A 291 2.89 12.84 13.67
C HIS A 291 3.93 13.41 12.70
N GLY A 292 4.90 14.15 13.23
CA GLY A 292 5.90 14.81 12.39
C GLY A 292 6.64 15.94 13.09
N SER A 293 7.36 16.73 12.30
CA SER A 293 8.15 17.87 12.76
C SER A 293 7.30 19.05 13.25
N GLN A 294 6.03 19.10 12.85
CA GLN A 294 5.12 20.20 13.15
C GLN A 294 4.07 19.81 14.20
N ARG A 295 3.53 20.83 14.90
CA ARG A 295 2.42 20.66 15.85
C ARG A 295 1.23 19.93 15.20
N GLY A 296 0.68 18.96 15.93
CA GLY A 296 -0.51 18.19 15.56
C GLY A 296 -1.84 18.88 15.92
N GLY A 297 -2.93 18.11 15.94
CA GLY A 297 -4.28 18.58 16.28
C GLY A 297 -4.87 19.51 15.22
N ASP A 298 -5.62 20.52 15.66
CA ASP A 298 -6.31 21.50 14.83
C ASP A 298 -5.44 22.16 13.74
N LEU A 299 -4.18 22.44 14.04
CA LEU A 299 -3.25 22.97 13.04
C LEU A 299 -2.92 21.97 11.92
N ARG A 300 -2.79 20.68 12.26
CA ARG A 300 -2.53 19.64 11.25
C ARG A 300 -3.76 19.41 10.37
N TRP A 301 -4.95 19.48 10.94
CA TRP A 301 -6.20 19.38 10.20
C TRP A 301 -6.29 20.38 9.04
N LEU A 302 -5.74 21.59 9.24
CA LEU A 302 -5.68 22.64 8.21
C LEU A 302 -4.45 22.54 7.30
N ARG A 303 -3.32 22.09 7.84
CA ARG A 303 -2.03 22.04 7.12
C ARG A 303 -1.93 20.87 6.15
N ASP A 304 -2.19 19.66 6.61
CA ASP A 304 -1.90 18.42 5.87
C ASP A 304 -3.21 17.85 5.30
N ARG A 305 -3.89 18.59 4.40
CA ARG A 305 -5.22 18.18 3.94
C ARG A 305 -5.16 17.08 2.90
N CYS A 306 -5.92 16.01 3.11
CA CYS A 306 -6.23 15.05 2.06
C CYS A 306 -7.57 14.39 2.31
N LYS A 307 -8.44 14.36 1.29
CA LYS A 307 -9.80 13.83 1.43
C LYS A 307 -9.79 12.31 1.54
N ASN A 308 -9.20 11.62 0.55
CA ASN A 308 -9.24 10.16 0.48
C ASN A 308 -7.84 9.58 0.37
N GLY A 309 -7.60 8.43 0.99
CA GLY A 309 -6.37 7.67 0.74
C GLY A 309 -6.43 7.00 -0.61
N LEU A 310 -7.48 6.21 -0.83
CA LEU A 310 -7.68 5.44 -2.05
C LEU A 310 -9.07 5.63 -2.63
N ILE A 311 -9.13 5.90 -3.93
CA ILE A 311 -10.36 5.80 -4.73
C ILE A 311 -10.17 4.72 -5.78
N VAL A 312 -11.04 3.71 -5.80
CA VAL A 312 -11.02 2.63 -6.79
C VAL A 312 -12.27 2.71 -7.66
N SER A 313 -12.12 3.13 -8.92
CA SER A 313 -13.23 3.13 -9.89
C SER A 313 -13.15 2.01 -10.92
N GLY A 314 -11.97 1.41 -11.11
CA GLY A 314 -11.78 0.27 -11.99
C GLY A 314 -12.48 -1.00 -11.48
N ASP A 315 -12.99 -1.79 -12.41
CA ASP A 315 -13.56 -3.10 -12.18
C ASP A 315 -12.48 -4.18 -12.00
N ASP A 316 -12.81 -5.26 -11.31
CA ASP A 316 -11.95 -6.45 -11.14
C ASP A 316 -10.57 -6.13 -10.52
N VAL A 317 -10.48 -5.03 -9.77
CA VAL A 317 -9.28 -4.65 -9.01
C VAL A 317 -9.11 -5.60 -7.82
N THR A 318 -7.90 -6.11 -7.63
CA THR A 318 -7.52 -7.00 -6.53
C THR A 318 -6.41 -6.37 -5.70
N LEU A 319 -6.65 -6.12 -4.41
CA LEU A 319 -5.68 -5.54 -3.49
C LEU A 319 -5.29 -6.54 -2.39
N TYR A 320 -4.00 -6.67 -2.15
CA TYR A 320 -3.43 -7.41 -1.04
C TYR A 320 -2.72 -6.44 -0.10
N ALA A 321 -2.89 -6.62 1.21
CA ALA A 321 -2.20 -5.86 2.24
C ALA A 321 -2.37 -4.33 2.12
N LEU A 322 -3.62 -3.87 2.22
CA LEU A 322 -3.94 -2.45 2.13
C LEU A 322 -3.87 -1.79 3.52
N PHE A 323 -3.00 -0.81 3.68
CA PHE A 323 -2.93 0.05 4.86
C PHE A 323 -3.30 1.47 4.44
N THR A 324 -4.30 2.08 5.06
CA THR A 324 -4.77 3.44 4.71
C THR A 324 -5.22 4.17 5.96
N GLU A 325 -4.60 5.33 6.26
CA GLU A 325 -4.76 5.95 7.57
C GLU A 325 -4.88 7.48 7.53
N HIS A 326 -5.75 7.97 8.42
CA HIS A 326 -5.93 9.33 8.89
C HIS A 326 -6.47 10.36 7.89
N TYR A 327 -7.04 9.94 6.76
CA TYR A 327 -7.62 10.84 5.77
C TYR A 327 -8.91 11.55 6.26
N GLN A 328 -9.26 12.68 5.65
CA GLN A 328 -10.32 13.57 6.19
C GLN A 328 -11.74 13.14 5.79
N GLU A 329 -11.88 12.33 4.75
CA GLU A 329 -13.14 11.73 4.29
C GLU A 329 -13.06 10.20 4.30
N TYR A 330 -13.73 9.50 3.36
CA TYR A 330 -13.62 8.04 3.26
C TYR A 330 -12.17 7.66 2.95
N GLU A 331 -11.55 6.91 3.86
CA GLU A 331 -10.14 6.53 3.73
C GLU A 331 -9.93 5.68 2.47
N VAL A 332 -10.84 4.73 2.24
CA VAL A 332 -11.01 4.00 0.98
C VAL A 332 -12.44 4.17 0.47
N LEU A 333 -12.57 4.62 -0.78
CA LEU A 333 -13.82 4.68 -1.53
C LEU A 333 -13.78 3.73 -2.73
N TRP A 334 -14.59 2.68 -2.69
CA TRP A 334 -14.67 1.66 -3.73
C TRP A 334 -15.94 1.85 -4.58
N LEU A 335 -15.73 2.12 -5.87
CA LEU A 335 -16.77 2.43 -6.85
C LEU A 335 -16.89 1.34 -7.93
N GLY A 336 -15.82 0.62 -8.24
CA GLY A 336 -15.78 -0.42 -9.28
C GLY A 336 -16.39 -1.76 -8.85
N GLU A 337 -16.83 -2.55 -9.84
CA GLU A 337 -17.46 -3.86 -9.66
C GLU A 337 -16.43 -4.98 -9.45
N ARG A 338 -16.87 -6.07 -8.82
CA ARG A 338 -16.11 -7.33 -8.65
C ARG A 338 -14.76 -7.14 -7.94
N GLY A 339 -14.63 -6.06 -7.17
CA GLY A 339 -13.42 -5.78 -6.40
C GLY A 339 -13.11 -6.84 -5.35
N ARG A 340 -11.81 -7.03 -5.06
CA ARG A 340 -11.31 -7.96 -4.05
C ARG A 340 -10.27 -7.29 -3.14
N THR A 341 -10.44 -7.35 -1.82
CA THR A 341 -9.40 -6.93 -0.87
C THR A 341 -9.07 -8.05 0.12
N TYR A 342 -7.79 -8.41 0.18
CA TYR A 342 -7.26 -9.36 1.15
C TYR A 342 -6.40 -8.59 2.13
N PHE A 343 -6.90 -8.48 3.35
CA PHE A 343 -6.35 -7.67 4.43
C PHE A 343 -6.47 -6.16 4.22
N PHE A 344 -7.03 -5.50 5.23
CA PHE A 344 -7.11 -4.05 5.33
C PHE A 344 -6.84 -3.59 6.76
N GLN A 345 -6.04 -2.55 6.92
CA GLN A 345 -5.82 -1.87 8.19
C GLN A 345 -6.04 -0.36 8.04
N ASN A 346 -6.66 0.25 9.04
CA ASN A 346 -6.94 1.66 9.09
C ASN A 346 -6.93 2.22 10.52
N GLU A 347 -6.61 3.50 10.62
CA GLU A 347 -6.98 4.35 11.74
C GLU A 347 -7.61 5.66 11.20
N PRO A 348 -8.70 6.17 11.81
CA PRO A 348 -9.29 7.46 11.42
C PRO A 348 -8.36 8.64 11.79
N PRO A 349 -8.62 9.85 11.28
CA PRO A 349 -7.85 11.04 11.66
C PRO A 349 -7.97 11.31 13.15
N TYR A 350 -6.83 11.53 13.80
CA TYR A 350 -6.79 11.82 15.24
C TYR A 350 -7.23 13.24 15.56
N ASP A 351 -7.26 14.10 14.55
CA ASP A 351 -7.20 15.55 14.64
C ASP A 351 -8.41 16.27 14.03
N ALA A 352 -9.52 15.54 13.81
CA ALA A 352 -10.80 16.15 13.47
C ALA A 352 -11.21 17.14 14.58
N PRO A 353 -11.41 18.44 14.29
CA PRO A 353 -11.52 19.45 15.34
C PRO A 353 -12.84 19.36 16.11
N ASN A 354 -13.93 18.95 15.45
CA ASN A 354 -15.23 18.73 16.07
C ASN A 354 -16.12 17.86 15.16
N GLN A 355 -17.22 17.33 15.70
CA GLN A 355 -18.12 16.43 14.95
C GLN A 355 -18.69 17.10 13.69
N THR A 356 -19.12 18.35 13.78
CA THR A 356 -19.72 19.08 12.64
C THR A 356 -18.79 19.16 11.44
N SER A 357 -17.49 19.36 11.67
CA SER A 357 -16.47 19.42 10.62
C SER A 357 -16.11 18.05 10.02
N TRP A 358 -16.45 16.97 10.72
CA TRP A 358 -16.14 15.60 10.33
C TRP A 358 -17.38 14.71 10.44
N SER A 359 -18.34 15.00 9.58
CA SER A 359 -19.53 14.17 9.36
C SER A 359 -19.78 14.02 7.87
N SER A 360 -20.24 12.84 7.47
CA SER A 360 -20.52 12.47 6.09
C SER A 360 -22.02 12.57 5.76
N GLN A 361 -22.36 12.35 4.49
CA GLN A 361 -23.74 12.30 3.99
C GLN A 361 -24.57 13.57 4.30
N GLY A 362 -23.94 14.75 4.24
CA GLY A 362 -24.56 16.03 4.57
C GLY A 362 -24.79 16.24 6.06
N GLY A 363 -23.91 15.68 6.90
CA GLY A 363 -23.99 15.81 8.37
C GLY A 363 -24.90 14.78 9.05
N ARG A 364 -25.42 13.79 8.32
CA ARG A 364 -26.34 12.77 8.86
C ARG A 364 -25.61 11.59 9.51
N VAL A 365 -24.34 11.39 9.19
CA VAL A 365 -23.52 10.29 9.70
C VAL A 365 -22.26 10.88 10.31
N ASP A 366 -22.00 10.57 11.58
CA ASP A 366 -20.81 11.00 12.30
C ASP A 366 -19.55 10.36 11.70
N GLY A 367 -18.60 11.17 11.25
CA GLY A 367 -17.38 10.72 10.58
C GLY A 367 -17.59 10.08 9.21
N TYR A 368 -16.51 9.51 8.70
CA TYR A 368 -16.44 8.79 7.43
C TYR A 368 -15.94 7.36 7.69
N ALA A 369 -16.54 6.38 7.03
CA ALA A 369 -16.11 4.99 7.13
C ALA A 369 -14.66 4.81 6.62
N ALA A 370 -13.95 3.84 7.20
CA ALA A 370 -12.60 3.46 6.76
C ALA A 370 -12.62 2.87 5.34
N PHE A 371 -13.66 2.11 5.05
CA PHE A 371 -13.85 1.48 3.75
C PHE A 371 -15.31 1.60 3.36
N LYS A 372 -15.57 2.35 2.29
CA LYS A 372 -16.91 2.53 1.72
C LYS A 372 -16.98 1.81 0.38
N VAL A 373 -17.75 0.73 0.30
CA VAL A 373 -18.22 0.20 -0.98
C VAL A 373 -19.45 0.99 -1.40
N ALA A 374 -19.42 1.62 -2.57
CA ALA A 374 -20.50 2.47 -3.05
C ALA A 374 -21.83 1.72 -3.20
N ASN A 375 -22.94 2.44 -3.04
CA ASN A 375 -24.27 1.84 -3.06
C ASN A 375 -24.66 1.26 -4.44
N THR A 376 -23.96 1.68 -5.49
CA THR A 376 -24.13 1.21 -6.87
C THR A 376 -23.45 -0.12 -7.15
N VAL A 377 -22.46 -0.51 -6.35
CA VAL A 377 -21.68 -1.74 -6.54
C VAL A 377 -22.55 -2.95 -6.23
N LYS A 378 -22.57 -3.90 -7.16
CA LYS A 378 -23.37 -5.12 -7.05
C LYS A 378 -22.56 -6.28 -6.50
N GLU A 379 -21.27 -6.36 -6.79
CA GLU A 379 -20.38 -7.42 -6.34
C GLU A 379 -19.06 -6.90 -5.78
N HIS A 380 -18.68 -7.37 -4.59
CA HIS A 380 -17.39 -7.06 -3.95
C HIS A 380 -17.09 -8.10 -2.87
N GLN A 381 -15.82 -8.47 -2.68
CA GLN A 381 -15.44 -9.35 -1.56
C GLN A 381 -14.19 -8.82 -0.86
N SER A 382 -14.25 -8.75 0.47
CA SER A 382 -13.10 -8.38 1.29
C SER A 382 -13.00 -9.25 2.53
N ILE A 383 -11.78 -9.53 2.99
CA ILE A 383 -11.55 -10.36 4.18
C ILE A 383 -10.39 -9.81 5.04
N GLY A 384 -10.59 -9.81 6.36
CA GLY A 384 -9.57 -9.42 7.35
C GLY A 384 -9.38 -7.91 7.41
N MET A 385 -10.37 -7.19 7.93
CA MET A 385 -10.40 -5.73 7.87
C MET A 385 -10.41 -5.13 9.29
N GLY A 386 -9.52 -4.19 9.59
CA GLY A 386 -9.42 -3.52 10.87
C GLY A 386 -9.55 -1.99 10.75
N SER A 387 -10.27 -1.35 11.69
CA SER A 387 -10.28 0.10 11.87
C SER A 387 -10.14 0.46 13.35
N TYR A 388 -9.12 1.24 13.73
CA TYR A 388 -8.75 1.45 15.13
C TYR A 388 -8.77 2.92 15.53
N ALA A 389 -9.52 3.28 16.58
CA ALA A 389 -9.70 4.67 17.00
C ALA A 389 -8.61 5.19 17.96
N VAL A 390 -8.07 6.37 17.63
CA VAL A 390 -7.07 7.12 18.41
C VAL A 390 -7.43 8.63 18.41
N PHE A 391 -8.62 8.99 18.90
CA PHE A 391 -9.15 10.37 18.82
C PHE A 391 -8.52 11.33 19.84
N THR A 392 -7.21 11.53 19.79
CA THR A 392 -6.42 12.25 20.81
C THR A 392 -6.27 13.75 20.56
N GLY A 393 -6.47 14.22 19.31
CA GLY A 393 -6.31 15.62 18.89
C GLY A 393 -7.62 16.35 18.60
N THR A 394 -8.74 15.92 19.22
CA THR A 394 -10.10 16.42 18.97
C THR A 394 -10.62 17.31 20.11
N ASP A 395 -11.82 17.91 19.96
CA ASP A 395 -12.54 18.61 21.05
C ASP A 395 -13.10 17.69 22.15
N GLY A 396 -12.88 16.39 22.02
CA GLY A 396 -13.33 15.35 22.94
C GLY A 396 -14.75 14.83 22.71
N LYS A 397 -15.44 15.29 21.66
CA LYS A 397 -16.83 14.91 21.34
C LYS A 397 -16.97 14.18 20.01
N VAL A 398 -15.88 14.01 19.27
CA VAL A 398 -15.86 13.35 17.96
C VAL A 398 -16.01 11.85 18.10
N ASN A 399 -16.88 11.27 17.27
CA ASN A 399 -17.04 9.83 17.07
C ASN A 399 -17.10 9.50 15.58
N LYS A 400 -16.88 8.22 15.27
CA LYS A 400 -17.07 7.62 13.94
C LYS A 400 -18.24 6.65 14.01
N LYS A 401 -19.25 6.84 13.16
CA LYS A 401 -20.48 6.05 13.22
C LYS A 401 -20.24 4.59 12.85
N ASN A 402 -19.49 4.36 11.77
CA ASN A 402 -19.24 3.04 11.21
C ASN A 402 -17.75 2.86 10.91
N GLY A 403 -17.19 1.70 11.25
CA GLY A 403 -15.89 1.28 10.74
C GLY A 403 -15.94 1.10 9.22
N PHE A 404 -16.96 0.39 8.74
CA PHE A 404 -17.14 0.02 7.33
C PHE A 404 -18.54 0.37 6.83
N GLU A 405 -18.67 0.62 5.54
CA GLU A 405 -19.97 0.85 4.90
C GLU A 405 -20.08 0.12 3.57
N ALA A 406 -21.19 -0.57 3.35
CA ALA A 406 -21.44 -1.36 2.14
C ALA A 406 -22.91 -1.28 1.68
N PRO A 407 -23.22 -1.49 0.39
CA PRO A 407 -24.59 -1.66 -0.08
C PRO A 407 -25.27 -2.87 0.56
N ASN A 408 -26.60 -2.85 0.58
CA ASN A 408 -27.41 -4.04 0.84
C ASN A 408 -27.50 -4.91 -0.42
N SER A 409 -26.40 -5.58 -0.78
CA SER A 409 -26.33 -6.56 -1.87
C SER A 409 -25.86 -7.91 -1.32
N PRO A 410 -26.51 -9.03 -1.67
CA PRO A 410 -26.07 -10.36 -1.23
C PRO A 410 -24.70 -10.78 -1.79
N ASN A 411 -24.23 -10.10 -2.84
CA ASN A 411 -22.95 -10.35 -3.50
C ASN A 411 -21.86 -9.37 -3.06
N VAL A 412 -22.15 -8.47 -2.11
CA VAL A 412 -21.14 -7.63 -1.46
C VAL A 412 -20.87 -8.19 -0.06
N LYS A 413 -19.68 -8.79 0.11
CA LYS A 413 -19.29 -9.51 1.32
C LYS A 413 -18.03 -8.89 1.91
N LEU A 414 -18.11 -8.42 3.15
CA LEU A 414 -16.96 -8.01 3.95
C LEU A 414 -16.88 -8.96 5.14
N GLU A 415 -15.77 -9.67 5.28
CA GLU A 415 -15.61 -10.77 6.23
C GLU A 415 -14.47 -10.49 7.22
N LYS A 416 -14.59 -11.00 8.45
CA LYS A 416 -13.57 -10.86 9.51
C LYS A 416 -13.19 -9.40 9.76
N MET A 417 -14.21 -8.54 9.91
CA MET A 417 -14.06 -7.14 10.28
C MET A 417 -13.87 -7.00 11.79
N CYS A 418 -13.01 -6.09 12.22
CA CYS A 418 -12.87 -5.68 13.61
C CYS A 418 -12.74 -4.16 13.75
N ILE A 419 -13.20 -3.65 14.88
CA ILE A 419 -12.93 -2.29 15.33
C ILE A 419 -12.37 -2.35 16.75
N THR A 420 -11.55 -1.37 17.10
CA THR A 420 -11.05 -1.21 18.48
C THR A 420 -10.82 0.27 18.78
N ARG A 421 -10.68 0.61 20.06
CA ARG A 421 -10.25 1.93 20.52
C ARG A 421 -8.94 1.78 21.28
N PHE A 422 -7.88 2.40 20.77
CA PHE A 422 -6.60 2.43 21.48
C PHE A 422 -6.47 3.64 22.41
N ALA A 423 -6.95 4.82 22.01
CA ALA A 423 -6.87 6.02 22.86
C ALA A 423 -7.88 7.11 22.49
N GLY A 424 -8.00 8.10 23.37
CA GLY A 424 -8.86 9.27 23.20
C GLY A 424 -10.31 9.05 23.67
N PRO A 425 -11.07 10.14 23.84
CA PRO A 425 -12.46 10.11 24.31
C PRO A 425 -13.46 9.60 23.25
N GLY A 426 -13.15 9.76 21.96
CA GLY A 426 -14.00 9.29 20.86
C GLY A 426 -13.97 7.77 20.64
N ASN A 427 -14.90 7.25 19.85
CA ASN A 427 -14.96 5.82 19.50
C ASN A 427 -15.51 5.58 18.09
N ILE A 428 -15.32 4.34 17.59
CA ILE A 428 -16.07 3.80 16.44
C ILE A 428 -17.31 3.10 17.01
N GLN A 429 -18.51 3.53 16.60
CA GLN A 429 -19.75 3.11 17.25
C GLN A 429 -20.29 1.78 16.75
N ASN A 430 -20.03 1.44 15.48
CA ASN A 430 -20.51 0.21 14.87
C ASN A 430 -19.43 -0.35 13.94
N VAL A 431 -19.35 -1.67 13.82
CA VAL A 431 -18.45 -2.33 12.87
C VAL A 431 -18.83 -1.95 11.44
N ILE A 432 -20.08 -2.19 11.03
CA ILE A 432 -20.55 -1.94 9.66
C ILE A 432 -22.02 -1.50 9.62
N ASN A 433 -22.34 -0.43 8.88
CA ASN A 433 -23.73 -0.01 8.61
C ASN A 433 -24.67 0.05 9.85
N GLY A 434 -24.19 0.44 11.03
CA GLY A 434 -24.99 0.45 12.26
C GLY A 434 -25.12 -0.90 12.98
N ILE A 435 -24.32 -1.91 12.60
CA ILE A 435 -24.32 -3.26 13.17
C ILE A 435 -22.94 -3.58 13.75
N GLY A 436 -22.94 -4.24 14.91
CA GLY A 436 -21.75 -4.85 15.53
C GLY A 436 -21.02 -3.91 16.46
#